data_AF-A0AAV7KDT9-F1
#
_entry.id   AF-A0AAV7KDT9-F1
#
_cell.length_a   1.000
_cell.length_b   1.000
_cell.length_c   1.000
_cell.angle_alpha   90.00
_cell.angle_beta   90.00
_cell.angle_gamma   90.00
#
_symmetry.space_group_name_H-M   'P 1'
#
loop_
_entity.id
_entity.type
_entity.pdbx_description
1 polymer ?
#
loop_
_entity_poly.entity_id
_entity_poly.type
_entity_poly.pdbx_seq_one_letter_code
_entity_poly.pdbx_strand_id
1 'polypeptide(L)'
;MEVVQITCYASENGAIRLTNGDNGVLQVFYDGEWGYVCDDGWTQLNSNVTCDILGYGYALSTAVGFYDDNTNYLLNLVDCVGNEAAFLDCSYSPYTPDSCFSSEHIYITCLPGGTAILVLDVFSYILISISFISLIISLILFCIAGRAFFRVETNIIYFNYCIAMLLATGIFLFGIPTRKFNRGFCMSIAFVLHYTWLAVFTWTLCIGILIMFKFVISVMSTRKIYPYLIVFGWVFPIIIPIITISITHSYYVNESKHCFLNNDGGVIWALIAPILIILIINAVFLVIAIVKIIYTKKSSQNNEQTDIMKDALITALVLTPVLGIPWLFLLLNVSIQHIALQYIFIFLNGLIGLVFLLVIVLRNKEVRGILKRGKTSEGITTLRNRDPMVSETEDYKVYHTPESSVEALT
;
A
#
# COMPACT_ATOMS: atom_id res chain seq x y z
N MET A 1 -36.55 -50.13 39.74
CA MET A 1 -36.13 -48.82 39.19
C MET A 1 -36.87 -48.66 37.87
N GLU A 2 -37.87 -47.80 37.84
CA GLU A 2 -38.49 -47.37 36.58
C GLU A 2 -37.60 -46.27 36.00
N VAL A 3 -37.21 -46.41 34.73
CA VAL A 3 -36.34 -45.47 34.04
C VAL A 3 -37.16 -44.85 32.91
N VAL A 4 -37.22 -43.51 32.89
CA VAL A 4 -37.86 -42.75 31.82
C VAL A 4 -36.79 -42.36 30.80
N GLN A 5 -37.04 -42.66 29.54
CA GLN A 5 -36.25 -42.18 28.42
C GLN A 5 -36.92 -40.93 27.84
N ILE A 6 -36.16 -39.84 27.78
CA ILE A 6 -36.57 -38.60 27.10
C ILE A 6 -35.83 -38.55 25.78
N THR A 7 -36.58 -38.46 24.69
CA THR A 7 -36.05 -38.20 23.35
C THR A 7 -36.37 -36.75 23.01
N CYS A 8 -35.36 -35.88 23.06
CA CYS A 8 -35.48 -34.51 22.58
C CYS A 8 -35.16 -34.50 21.09
N TYR A 9 -36.03 -33.89 20.29
CA TYR A 9 -35.72 -33.50 18.92
C TYR A 9 -35.21 -32.06 18.95
N ALA A 10 -34.13 -31.77 18.21
CA ALA A 10 -33.76 -30.39 17.97
C ALA A 10 -34.90 -29.73 17.19
N SER A 11 -35.45 -28.65 17.73
CA SER A 11 -36.42 -27.84 16.99
C SER A 11 -35.69 -27.19 15.82
N GLU A 12 -36.10 -27.50 14.59
CA GLU A 12 -35.62 -26.79 13.40
C GLU A 12 -36.18 -25.35 13.33
N ASN A 13 -37.12 -24.99 14.20
CA ASN A 13 -37.69 -23.65 14.27
C ASN A 13 -36.59 -22.60 14.51
N GLY A 14 -36.50 -21.63 13.60
CA GLY A 14 -35.46 -20.61 13.59
C GLY A 14 -34.19 -20.98 12.83
N ALA A 15 -34.12 -22.16 12.22
CA ALA A 15 -33.06 -22.49 11.28
C ALA A 15 -33.11 -21.53 10.09
N ILE A 16 -31.95 -21.08 9.62
CA ILE A 16 -31.82 -20.19 8.49
C ILE A 16 -30.94 -20.81 7.40
N ARG A 17 -31.13 -20.38 6.16
CA ARG A 17 -30.26 -20.73 5.03
C ARG A 17 -30.27 -19.64 3.96
N LEU A 18 -29.23 -19.62 3.14
CA LEU A 18 -29.19 -18.85 1.90
C LEU A 18 -29.41 -19.78 0.71
N THR A 19 -30.09 -19.29 -0.32
CA THR A 19 -30.46 -20.10 -1.50
C THR A 19 -29.26 -20.72 -2.23
N ASN A 20 -28.07 -20.11 -2.20
CA ASN A 20 -26.85 -20.63 -2.84
C ASN A 20 -25.75 -20.99 -1.82
N GLY A 21 -26.09 -21.27 -0.57
CA GLY A 21 -25.12 -21.66 0.47
C GLY A 21 -24.47 -20.46 1.16
N ASP A 22 -23.42 -19.88 0.56
CA ASP A 22 -22.69 -18.73 1.12
C ASP A 22 -23.23 -17.37 0.66
N ASN A 23 -24.13 -17.37 -0.32
CA ASN A 23 -24.86 -16.20 -0.77
C ASN A 23 -26.27 -16.60 -1.21
N GLY A 24 -27.18 -15.64 -1.33
CA GLY A 24 -28.54 -15.90 -1.77
C GLY A 24 -29.59 -15.15 -0.99
N VAL A 25 -30.85 -15.45 -1.28
CA VAL A 25 -31.98 -14.94 -0.51
C VAL A 25 -32.07 -15.66 0.82
N LEU A 26 -32.31 -14.89 1.89
CA LEU A 26 -32.48 -15.43 3.23
C LEU A 26 -33.82 -16.15 3.37
N GLN A 27 -33.75 -17.41 3.80
CA GLN A 27 -34.89 -18.19 4.21
C GLN A 27 -34.79 -18.58 5.67
N VAL A 28 -35.92 -18.62 6.35
CA VAL A 28 -36.08 -19.06 7.74
C VAL A 28 -37.09 -20.21 7.80
N PHE A 29 -36.82 -21.19 8.66
CA PHE A 29 -37.78 -22.22 9.00
C PHE A 29 -38.60 -21.74 10.20
N TYR A 30 -39.88 -21.49 10.00
CA TYR A 30 -40.78 -21.01 11.05
C TYR A 30 -42.11 -21.75 10.98
N ASP A 31 -42.59 -22.22 12.13
CA ASP A 31 -43.88 -22.93 12.29
C ASP A 31 -44.07 -24.13 11.32
N GLY A 32 -42.99 -24.86 11.05
CA GLY A 32 -43.02 -26.09 10.26
C GLY A 32 -42.80 -25.92 8.76
N GLU A 33 -42.55 -24.70 8.28
CA GLU A 33 -42.29 -24.43 6.85
C GLU A 33 -41.10 -23.48 6.61
N TRP A 34 -40.53 -23.56 5.40
CA TRP A 34 -39.51 -22.63 4.95
C TRP A 34 -40.16 -21.46 4.22
N GLY A 35 -39.76 -20.25 4.57
CA GLY A 35 -40.19 -19.03 3.90
C GLY A 35 -39.17 -17.91 4.03
N TYR A 36 -39.54 -16.74 3.53
CA TYR A 36 -38.66 -15.58 3.40
C TYR A 36 -38.77 -14.63 4.60
N VAL A 37 -37.74 -13.81 4.76
CA VAL A 37 -37.71 -12.69 5.72
C VAL A 37 -37.85 -11.39 4.94
N CYS A 38 -38.69 -10.50 5.44
CA CYS A 38 -38.96 -9.18 4.87
C CYS A 38 -37.83 -8.20 5.16
N ASP A 39 -37.53 -7.27 4.24
CA ASP A 39 -36.44 -6.30 4.38
C ASP A 39 -36.77 -5.09 5.26
N ASP A 40 -38.01 -4.94 5.73
CA ASP A 40 -38.39 -3.81 6.57
C ASP A 40 -37.49 -3.73 7.82
N GLY A 41 -36.82 -2.58 7.96
CA GLY A 41 -35.90 -2.35 9.08
C GLY A 41 -34.63 -3.18 9.02
N TRP A 42 -34.37 -3.91 7.93
CA TRP A 42 -33.19 -4.77 7.81
C TRP A 42 -31.90 -3.95 7.78
N THR A 43 -30.98 -4.30 8.66
CA THR A 43 -29.69 -3.61 8.78
C THR A 43 -28.53 -4.52 8.40
N GLN A 44 -27.36 -3.91 8.18
CA GLN A 44 -26.11 -4.66 8.03
C GLN A 44 -25.81 -5.53 9.26
N LEU A 45 -26.27 -5.15 10.46
CA LEU A 45 -26.06 -5.92 11.68
C LEU A 45 -26.83 -7.25 11.64
N ASN A 46 -28.08 -7.24 11.16
CA ASN A 46 -28.88 -8.45 10.94
C ASN A 46 -28.17 -9.42 9.98
N SER A 47 -27.61 -8.91 8.88
CA SER A 47 -26.86 -9.72 7.93
C SER A 47 -25.63 -10.36 8.57
N ASN A 48 -24.94 -9.66 9.47
CA ASN A 48 -23.77 -10.21 10.16
C ASN A 48 -24.14 -11.36 11.08
N VAL A 49 -25.18 -11.18 11.89
CA VAL A 49 -25.72 -12.23 12.78
C VAL A 49 -26.14 -13.44 11.96
N THR A 50 -26.84 -13.21 10.84
CA THR A 50 -27.23 -14.27 9.90
C THR A 50 -26.01 -15.06 9.41
N CYS A 51 -24.96 -14.38 8.94
CA CYS A 51 -23.75 -15.04 8.45
C CYS A 51 -22.95 -15.72 9.56
N ASP A 52 -22.96 -15.19 10.78
CA ASP A 52 -22.29 -15.80 11.94
C ASP A 52 -22.98 -17.10 12.35
N ILE A 53 -24.32 -17.10 12.45
CA ILE A 53 -25.14 -18.29 12.74
C ILE A 53 -24.95 -19.37 11.66
N LEU A 54 -24.83 -18.97 10.39
CA LEU A 54 -24.53 -19.90 9.29
C LEU A 54 -23.08 -20.42 9.29
N GLY A 55 -22.23 -19.94 10.20
CA GLY A 55 -20.84 -20.37 10.34
C GLY A 55 -19.86 -19.71 9.37
N TYR A 56 -20.30 -18.67 8.64
CA TYR A 56 -19.44 -17.89 7.74
C TYR A 56 -18.75 -16.72 8.49
N GLY A 57 -19.42 -16.15 9.50
CA GLY A 57 -18.87 -15.14 10.41
C GLY A 57 -19.39 -13.73 10.18
N TYR A 58 -19.36 -13.21 8.95
CA TYR A 58 -19.81 -11.83 8.68
C TYR A 58 -20.38 -11.67 7.27
N ALA A 59 -21.28 -10.70 7.07
CA ALA A 59 -21.85 -10.39 5.77
C ALA A 59 -21.00 -9.39 4.98
N LEU A 60 -20.62 -9.73 3.76
CA LEU A 60 -19.90 -8.83 2.84
C LEU A 60 -20.80 -7.69 2.34
N SER A 61 -22.02 -8.06 1.96
CA SER A 61 -22.99 -7.17 1.34
C SER A 61 -24.40 -7.68 1.56
N THR A 62 -25.31 -6.73 1.61
CA THR A 62 -26.75 -6.96 1.64
C THR A 62 -27.34 -6.24 0.45
N ALA A 63 -28.18 -6.93 -0.31
CA ALA A 63 -29.01 -6.34 -1.35
C ALA A 63 -30.47 -6.66 -1.04
N VAL A 64 -31.34 -5.78 -1.45
CA VAL A 64 -32.76 -5.82 -1.11
C VAL A 64 -33.54 -5.53 -2.37
N GLY A 65 -34.58 -6.30 -2.63
CA GLY A 65 -35.38 -6.12 -3.84
C GLY A 65 -36.11 -7.38 -4.29
N PHE A 66 -36.69 -7.29 -5.48
CA PHE A 66 -37.37 -8.40 -6.13
C PHE A 66 -36.40 -9.53 -6.51
N TYR A 67 -36.72 -10.76 -6.13
CA TYR A 67 -35.96 -11.97 -6.46
C TYR A 67 -36.81 -12.94 -7.29
N ASP A 68 -37.99 -13.27 -6.80
CA ASP A 68 -39.00 -14.07 -7.50
C ASP A 68 -40.42 -13.59 -7.15
N ASP A 69 -41.42 -14.13 -7.84
CA ASP A 69 -42.84 -13.87 -7.57
C ASP A 69 -43.36 -14.59 -6.32
N ASN A 70 -42.50 -15.30 -5.57
CA ASN A 70 -42.92 -16.09 -4.42
C ASN A 70 -42.94 -15.22 -3.15
N THR A 71 -44.11 -15.02 -2.57
CA THR A 71 -44.33 -14.10 -1.44
C THR A 71 -44.55 -14.82 -0.11
N ASN A 72 -43.97 -16.01 0.07
CA ASN A 72 -44.12 -16.76 1.32
C ASN A 72 -43.22 -16.18 2.44
N TYR A 73 -43.54 -14.97 2.90
CA TYR A 73 -42.86 -14.34 4.02
C TYR A 73 -43.36 -14.89 5.35
N LEU A 74 -42.45 -15.14 6.31
CA LEU A 74 -42.80 -15.68 7.63
C LEU A 74 -42.49 -14.71 8.76
N LEU A 75 -41.45 -13.89 8.59
CA LEU A 75 -40.98 -12.93 9.60
C LEU A 75 -40.84 -11.53 8.98
N ASN A 76 -41.16 -10.52 9.78
CA ASN A 76 -40.98 -9.11 9.47
C ASN A 76 -40.28 -8.36 10.63
N LEU A 77 -39.72 -7.18 10.37
CA LEU A 77 -39.11 -6.27 11.35
C LEU A 77 -38.08 -6.98 12.23
N VAL A 78 -37.20 -7.77 11.61
CA VAL A 78 -36.14 -8.46 12.34
C VAL A 78 -35.10 -7.44 12.77
N ASP A 79 -34.84 -7.34 14.07
CA ASP A 79 -33.87 -6.42 14.68
C ASP A 79 -32.96 -7.19 15.64
N CYS A 80 -31.67 -7.26 15.27
CA CYS A 80 -30.64 -7.97 16.03
C CYS A 80 -29.69 -6.97 16.70
N VAL A 81 -29.23 -7.29 17.90
CA VAL A 81 -28.27 -6.55 18.73
C VAL A 81 -26.82 -6.93 18.39
N GLY A 82 -26.57 -8.11 17.80
CA GLY A 82 -25.27 -8.50 17.24
C GLY A 82 -24.55 -9.63 17.97
N ASN A 83 -25.17 -10.27 18.96
CA ASN A 83 -24.57 -11.34 19.77
C ASN A 83 -25.53 -12.52 20.01
N GLU A 84 -26.55 -12.63 19.19
CA GLU A 84 -27.54 -13.71 19.19
C GLU A 84 -26.91 -15.07 18.88
N ALA A 85 -27.35 -16.11 19.59
CA ALA A 85 -26.89 -17.48 19.35
C ALA A 85 -27.77 -18.22 18.34
N ALA A 86 -29.03 -17.81 18.20
CA ALA A 86 -29.98 -18.29 17.21
C ALA A 86 -30.71 -17.12 16.53
N PHE A 87 -31.21 -17.33 15.31
CA PHE A 87 -31.80 -16.24 14.52
C PHE A 87 -33.08 -15.68 15.17
N LEU A 88 -33.84 -16.52 15.86
CA LEU A 88 -35.04 -16.13 16.60
C LEU A 88 -34.74 -15.49 17.98
N ASP A 89 -33.47 -15.33 18.35
CA ASP A 89 -33.11 -14.50 19.50
C ASP A 89 -33.16 -13.00 19.16
N CYS A 90 -33.12 -12.65 17.87
CA CYS A 90 -33.38 -11.28 17.41
C CYS A 90 -34.84 -10.92 17.71
N SER A 91 -35.14 -9.63 17.88
CA SER A 91 -36.53 -9.18 17.90
C SER A 91 -37.13 -9.37 16.51
N TYR A 92 -38.38 -9.81 16.41
CA TYR A 92 -39.08 -9.97 15.14
C TYR A 92 -40.59 -9.84 15.33
N SER A 93 -41.29 -9.56 14.24
CA SER A 93 -42.75 -9.61 14.15
C SER A 93 -43.17 -10.79 13.25
N PRO A 94 -44.21 -11.55 13.59
CA PRO A 94 -44.79 -12.53 12.68
C PRO A 94 -45.31 -11.87 11.41
N TYR A 95 -45.27 -12.59 10.28
CA TYR A 95 -45.83 -12.10 9.03
C TYR A 95 -47.33 -11.79 9.14
N THR A 96 -47.76 -10.71 8.46
CA THR A 96 -49.17 -10.42 8.21
C THR A 96 -49.40 -10.09 6.73
N PRO A 97 -50.57 -10.38 6.14
CA PRO A 97 -50.79 -10.25 4.69
C PRO A 97 -50.50 -8.86 4.10
N ASP A 98 -50.60 -7.80 4.89
CA ASP A 98 -50.38 -6.41 4.45
C ASP A 98 -48.99 -5.88 4.81
N SER A 99 -48.12 -6.72 5.40
CA SER A 99 -46.83 -6.25 5.91
C SER A 99 -45.67 -6.39 4.95
N CYS A 100 -45.77 -7.21 3.88
CA CYS A 100 -44.67 -7.38 2.94
C CYS A 100 -45.11 -7.55 1.47
N PHE A 101 -44.36 -6.96 0.55
CA PHE A 101 -44.56 -7.03 -0.91
C PHE A 101 -43.56 -7.99 -1.57
N SER A 102 -43.84 -8.43 -2.80
CA SER A 102 -42.94 -9.35 -3.55
C SER A 102 -41.54 -8.81 -3.85
N SER A 103 -41.32 -7.51 -3.65
CA SER A 103 -40.02 -6.85 -3.85
C SER A 103 -39.17 -6.76 -2.58
N GLU A 104 -39.55 -7.43 -1.50
CA GLU A 104 -38.99 -7.21 -0.16
C GLU A 104 -38.11 -8.39 0.29
N HIS A 105 -37.48 -9.07 -0.67
CA HIS A 105 -36.52 -10.13 -0.38
C HIS A 105 -35.17 -9.55 0.06
N ILE A 106 -34.55 -10.22 1.02
CA ILE A 106 -33.20 -9.91 1.47
C ILE A 106 -32.21 -10.89 0.84
N TYR A 107 -31.29 -10.36 0.04
CA TYR A 107 -30.16 -11.09 -0.51
C TYR A 107 -28.91 -10.79 0.33
N ILE A 108 -28.28 -11.84 0.86
CA ILE A 108 -27.08 -11.75 1.69
C ILE A 108 -25.94 -12.46 0.98
N THR A 109 -24.74 -11.90 1.09
CA THR A 109 -23.50 -12.56 0.72
C THR A 109 -22.63 -12.68 1.96
N CYS A 110 -22.43 -13.90 2.44
CA CYS A 110 -21.54 -14.21 3.55
C CYS A 110 -20.12 -14.46 3.06
N LEU A 111 -19.13 -14.17 3.91
CA LEU A 111 -17.72 -14.45 3.64
C LEU A 111 -17.27 -15.65 4.47
N PRO A 112 -17.00 -16.82 3.88
CA PRO A 112 -16.36 -17.92 4.59
C PRO A 112 -15.00 -17.46 5.16
N GLY A 113 -14.87 -17.42 6.48
CA GLY A 113 -13.64 -16.95 7.15
C GLY A 113 -13.54 -15.42 7.28
N GLY A 114 -14.67 -14.70 7.28
CA GLY A 114 -14.75 -13.24 7.30
C GLY A 114 -13.92 -12.55 8.39
N THR A 115 -13.71 -13.17 9.56
CA THR A 115 -12.85 -12.63 10.63
C THR A 115 -11.38 -12.50 10.20
N ALA A 116 -10.84 -13.46 9.47
CA ALA A 116 -9.44 -13.43 9.02
C ALA A 116 -9.22 -12.42 7.87
N ILE A 117 -10.22 -12.21 7.01
CA ILE A 117 -10.17 -11.25 5.91
C ILE A 117 -10.31 -9.82 6.44
N LEU A 118 -11.21 -9.58 7.41
CA LEU A 118 -11.34 -8.28 8.08
C LEU A 118 -10.07 -7.89 8.85
N VAL A 119 -9.44 -8.84 9.54
CA VAL A 119 -8.14 -8.60 10.19
C VAL A 119 -7.08 -8.24 9.16
N LEU A 120 -7.07 -8.92 8.00
CA LEU A 120 -6.13 -8.63 6.92
C LEU A 120 -6.34 -7.23 6.34
N ASP A 121 -7.58 -6.81 6.14
CA ASP A 121 -7.92 -5.46 5.67
C ASP A 121 -7.51 -4.39 6.69
N VAL A 122 -7.91 -4.53 7.96
CA VAL A 122 -7.54 -3.58 9.02
C VAL A 122 -6.01 -3.48 9.16
N PHE A 123 -5.32 -4.62 9.15
CA PHE A 123 -3.86 -4.65 9.21
C PHE A 123 -3.21 -3.96 8.01
N SER A 124 -3.74 -4.20 6.81
CA SER A 124 -3.30 -3.50 5.60
C SER A 124 -3.47 -1.99 5.72
N TYR A 125 -4.63 -1.52 6.18
CA TYR A 125 -4.91 -0.09 6.38
C TYR A 125 -3.95 0.55 7.39
N ILE A 126 -3.69 -0.11 8.52
CA ILE A 126 -2.77 0.40 9.54
C ILE A 126 -1.35 0.55 8.96
N LEU A 127 -0.82 -0.50 8.34
CA LEU A 127 0.55 -0.47 7.82
C LEU A 127 0.71 0.54 6.68
N ILE A 128 -0.23 0.56 5.74
CA ILE A 128 -0.21 1.51 4.63
C ILE A 128 -0.30 2.96 5.15
N SER A 129 -1.08 3.21 6.20
CA SER A 129 -1.15 4.53 6.84
C SER A 129 0.18 4.94 7.49
N ILE A 130 0.87 4.02 8.19
CA ILE A 130 2.21 4.26 8.74
C ILE A 130 3.21 4.58 7.62
N SER A 131 3.16 3.82 6.53
CA SER A 131 4.00 4.06 5.34
C SER A 131 3.72 5.42 4.71
N PHE A 132 2.44 5.79 4.55
CA PHE A 132 2.02 7.07 3.99
C PHE A 132 2.51 8.25 4.82
N ILE A 133 2.34 8.20 6.15
CA ILE A 133 2.86 9.23 7.07
C ILE A 133 4.39 9.31 6.98
N SER A 134 5.08 8.16 6.93
CA SER A 134 6.54 8.13 6.81
C SER A 134 7.05 8.76 5.50
N LEU A 135 6.31 8.60 4.40
CA LEU A 135 6.60 9.24 3.12
C LEU A 135 6.36 10.75 3.15
N ILE A 136 5.29 11.21 3.82
CA ILE A 136 5.05 12.65 4.03
C ILE A 136 6.20 13.27 4.84
N ILE A 137 6.58 12.64 5.96
CA ILE A 137 7.72 13.09 6.77
C ILE A 137 9.00 13.14 5.92
N SER A 138 9.22 12.13 5.07
CA SER A 138 10.37 12.08 4.16
C SER A 138 10.41 13.29 3.22
N LEU A 139 9.29 13.63 2.58
CA LEU A 139 9.21 14.82 1.71
C LEU A 139 9.43 16.11 2.47
N ILE A 140 8.85 16.25 3.67
CA ILE A 140 9.06 17.43 4.53
C ILE A 140 10.54 17.59 4.87
N LEU A 141 11.23 16.52 5.25
CA LEU A 141 12.67 16.54 5.54
C LEU A 141 13.51 16.94 4.32
N PHE A 142 13.14 16.47 3.13
CA PHE A 142 13.80 16.89 1.88
C PHE A 142 13.59 18.38 1.59
N CYS A 143 12.37 18.89 1.79
CA CYS A 143 12.06 20.31 1.61
C CYS A 143 12.83 21.20 2.60
N ILE A 144 12.91 20.80 3.88
CA ILE A 144 13.68 21.50 4.90
C ILE A 144 15.18 21.47 4.57
N ALA A 145 15.68 20.34 4.05
CA ALA A 145 17.07 20.24 3.61
C ALA A 145 17.41 21.11 2.41
N GLY A 146 16.39 21.50 1.64
CA GLY A 146 16.44 22.58 0.68
C GLY A 146 17.55 22.38 -0.36
N ARG A 147 18.22 23.49 -0.73
CA ARG A 147 19.18 23.50 -1.84
C ARG A 147 20.37 22.55 -1.64
N ALA A 148 20.82 22.32 -0.40
CA ALA A 148 21.95 21.44 -0.13
C ALA A 148 21.63 19.99 -0.51
N PHE A 149 20.42 19.54 -0.21
CA PHE A 149 19.94 18.20 -0.57
C PHE A 149 19.88 17.99 -2.08
N PHE A 150 19.29 18.93 -2.82
CA PHE A 150 19.11 18.83 -4.27
C PHE A 150 20.39 19.05 -5.10
N ARG A 151 21.52 19.41 -4.48
CA ARG A 151 22.82 19.46 -5.17
C ARG A 151 23.35 18.08 -5.52
N VAL A 152 22.93 17.04 -4.80
CA VAL A 152 23.36 15.66 -5.03
C VAL A 152 22.36 14.98 -5.96
N GLU A 153 22.80 14.45 -7.10
CA GLU A 153 21.90 13.93 -8.13
C GLU A 153 21.07 12.74 -7.65
N THR A 154 21.65 11.86 -6.82
CA THR A 154 20.94 10.72 -6.24
C THR A 154 19.75 11.14 -5.38
N ASN A 155 19.87 12.26 -4.65
CA ASN A 155 18.82 12.78 -3.79
C ASN A 155 17.60 13.25 -4.60
N ILE A 156 17.82 13.76 -5.82
CA ILE A 156 16.73 14.14 -6.75
C ILE A 156 15.94 12.90 -7.17
N ILE A 157 16.61 11.79 -7.46
CA ILE A 157 15.95 10.53 -7.81
C ILE A 157 15.15 10.00 -6.62
N TYR A 158 15.71 10.01 -5.41
CA TYR A 158 14.99 9.59 -4.20
C TYR A 158 13.76 10.47 -3.91
N PHE A 159 13.85 11.77 -4.17
CA PHE A 159 12.72 12.68 -4.04
C PHE A 159 11.57 12.29 -4.99
N ASN A 160 11.86 12.06 -6.27
CA ASN A 160 10.84 11.65 -7.24
C ASN A 160 10.28 10.26 -6.96
N TYR A 161 11.13 9.30 -6.56
CA TYR A 161 10.68 7.99 -6.10
C TYR A 161 9.72 8.10 -4.90
N CYS A 162 10.03 8.97 -3.93
CA CYS A 162 9.17 9.22 -2.78
C CYS A 162 7.81 9.80 -3.18
N ILE A 163 7.76 10.73 -4.17
CA ILE A 163 6.51 11.24 -4.73
C ILE A 163 5.71 10.12 -5.41
N ALA A 164 6.34 9.31 -6.26
CA ALA A 164 5.66 8.21 -6.94
C ALA A 164 5.07 7.21 -5.94
N MET A 165 5.82 6.87 -4.88
CA MET A 165 5.34 6.00 -3.81
C MET A 165 4.21 6.63 -2.98
N LEU A 166 4.29 7.91 -2.66
CA LEU A 166 3.23 8.62 -1.93
C LEU A 166 1.93 8.65 -2.74
N LEU A 167 2.01 8.89 -4.04
CA LEU A 167 0.85 8.85 -4.94
C LEU A 167 0.24 7.45 -5.00
N ALA A 168 1.04 6.41 -5.23
CA ALA A 168 0.56 5.03 -5.30
C ALA A 168 -0.13 4.59 -3.99
N THR A 169 0.53 4.84 -2.85
CA THR A 169 0.00 4.47 -1.53
C THR A 169 -1.22 5.30 -1.13
N GLY A 170 -1.25 6.59 -1.45
CA GLY A 170 -2.41 7.45 -1.19
C GLY A 170 -3.64 7.02 -1.98
N ILE A 171 -3.49 6.67 -3.26
CA ILE A 171 -4.60 6.17 -4.08
C ILE A 171 -5.11 4.84 -3.54
N PHE A 172 -4.22 3.95 -3.08
CA PHE A 172 -4.64 2.70 -2.45
C PHE A 172 -5.43 2.94 -1.15
N LEU A 173 -4.99 3.89 -0.32
CA LEU A 173 -5.61 4.21 0.97
C LEU A 173 -6.98 4.88 0.83
N PHE A 174 -7.13 5.80 -0.11
CA PHE A 174 -8.35 6.63 -0.24
C PHE A 174 -9.25 6.22 -1.41
N GLY A 175 -8.72 5.56 -2.43
CA GLY A 175 -9.44 5.25 -3.67
C GLY A 175 -10.14 3.89 -3.68
N ILE A 176 -9.73 2.93 -2.85
CA ILE A 176 -10.31 1.57 -2.81
C ILE A 176 -11.49 1.39 -1.83
N PRO A 177 -11.51 1.98 -0.61
CA PRO A 177 -12.56 1.69 0.40
C PRO A 177 -13.99 2.15 0.06
N THR A 178 -14.18 2.82 -1.06
CA THR A 178 -15.39 3.54 -1.41
C THR A 178 -16.28 2.68 -2.31
N ARG A 179 -17.28 2.03 -1.71
CA ARG A 179 -18.09 0.94 -2.31
C ARG A 179 -19.10 1.36 -3.40
N LYS A 180 -19.16 2.63 -3.80
CA LYS A 180 -20.12 3.12 -4.81
C LYS A 180 -19.48 4.15 -5.72
N PHE A 181 -18.93 3.68 -6.84
CA PHE A 181 -18.39 4.56 -7.87
C PHE A 181 -19.06 4.33 -9.21
N ASN A 182 -19.28 5.43 -9.93
CA ASN A 182 -19.55 5.38 -11.36
C ASN A 182 -18.38 4.66 -12.06
N ARG A 183 -18.69 3.79 -13.03
CA ARG A 183 -17.72 3.03 -13.82
C ARG A 183 -16.54 3.89 -14.31
N GLY A 184 -16.81 5.10 -14.79
CA GLY A 184 -15.75 6.02 -15.26
C GLY A 184 -14.78 6.46 -14.15
N PHE A 185 -15.28 6.68 -12.93
CA PHE A 185 -14.44 7.04 -11.78
C PHE A 185 -13.59 5.85 -11.33
N CYS A 186 -14.20 4.66 -11.28
CA CYS A 186 -13.50 3.41 -10.96
C CYS A 186 -12.38 3.11 -11.97
N MET A 187 -12.66 3.31 -13.26
CA MET A 187 -11.69 3.20 -14.34
C MET A 187 -10.54 4.21 -14.20
N SER A 188 -10.86 5.44 -13.79
CA SER A 188 -9.85 6.49 -13.53
C SER A 188 -8.92 6.10 -12.38
N ILE A 189 -9.46 5.63 -11.24
CA ILE A 189 -8.66 5.13 -10.13
C ILE A 189 -7.74 4.00 -10.59
N ALA A 190 -8.29 2.99 -11.27
CA ALA A 190 -7.53 1.84 -11.76
C ALA A 190 -6.43 2.27 -12.75
N PHE A 191 -6.68 3.25 -13.61
CA PHE A 191 -5.68 3.81 -14.52
C PHE A 191 -4.54 4.51 -13.77
N VAL A 192 -4.87 5.40 -12.82
CA VAL A 192 -3.85 6.13 -12.06
C VAL A 192 -3.06 5.17 -11.16
N LEU A 193 -3.70 4.15 -10.58
CA LEU A 193 -3.03 3.13 -9.79
C LEU A 193 -2.10 2.26 -10.64
N HIS A 194 -2.52 1.85 -11.84
CA HIS A 194 -1.67 1.14 -12.80
C HIS A 194 -0.42 1.97 -13.16
N TYR A 195 -0.62 3.25 -13.51
CA TYR A 195 0.48 4.17 -13.82
C TYR A 195 1.45 4.36 -12.65
N THR A 196 0.93 4.69 -11.46
CA THR A 196 1.77 5.02 -10.30
C THR A 196 2.59 3.84 -9.82
N TRP A 197 2.05 2.61 -9.84
CA TRP A 197 2.85 1.42 -9.54
C TRP A 197 3.97 1.21 -10.58
N LEU A 198 3.68 1.31 -11.87
CA LEU A 198 4.73 1.23 -12.90
C LEU A 198 5.77 2.35 -12.75
N ALA A 199 5.37 3.55 -12.34
CA ALA A 199 6.28 4.65 -12.07
C ALA A 199 7.19 4.36 -10.88
N VAL A 200 6.66 3.82 -9.77
CA VAL A 200 7.46 3.36 -8.63
C VAL A 200 8.55 2.40 -9.09
N PHE A 201 8.20 1.38 -9.87
CA PHE A 201 9.19 0.42 -10.37
C PHE A 201 10.18 1.05 -11.36
N THR A 202 9.72 1.92 -12.25
CA THR A 202 10.62 2.62 -13.18
C THR A 202 11.62 3.51 -12.43
N TRP A 203 11.21 4.14 -11.33
CA TRP A 203 12.11 4.91 -10.46
C TRP A 203 13.14 4.02 -9.74
N THR A 204 12.78 2.78 -9.36
CA THR A 204 13.77 1.83 -8.83
C THR A 204 14.80 1.43 -9.88
N LEU A 205 14.37 1.24 -11.14
CA LEU A 205 15.28 1.04 -12.26
C LEU A 205 16.21 2.23 -12.45
N CYS A 206 15.70 3.46 -12.36
CA CYS A 206 16.53 4.67 -12.43
C CYS A 206 17.60 4.72 -11.33
N ILE A 207 17.26 4.30 -10.09
CA ILE A 207 18.23 4.17 -8.99
C ILE A 207 19.30 3.15 -9.36
N GLY A 208 18.92 1.97 -9.86
CA GLY A 208 19.85 0.93 -10.30
C GLY A 208 20.80 1.41 -11.41
N ILE A 209 20.27 2.08 -12.43
CA ILE A 209 21.05 2.68 -13.52
C ILE A 209 22.04 3.72 -12.98
N LEU A 210 21.60 4.62 -12.09
CA LEU A 210 22.49 5.65 -11.53
C LEU A 210 23.65 5.03 -10.75
N ILE A 211 23.38 4.00 -9.93
CA ILE A 211 24.40 3.25 -9.20
C ILE A 211 25.37 2.61 -10.20
N MET A 212 24.87 2.00 -11.28
CA MET A 212 25.71 1.41 -12.32
C MET A 212 26.65 2.41 -12.98
N PHE A 213 26.14 3.55 -13.42
CA PHE A 213 26.96 4.60 -14.02
C PHE A 213 28.04 5.11 -13.06
N LYS A 214 27.69 5.27 -11.76
CA LYS A 214 28.61 5.80 -10.74
C LYS A 214 29.74 4.83 -10.40
N PHE A 215 29.47 3.52 -10.30
CA PHE A 215 30.47 2.53 -9.84
C PHE A 215 31.20 1.77 -10.94
N VAL A 216 30.57 1.55 -12.09
CA VAL A 216 31.14 0.71 -13.16
C VAL A 216 31.77 1.57 -14.23
N ILE A 217 31.07 2.61 -14.68
CA ILE A 217 31.43 3.33 -15.89
C ILE A 217 32.43 4.46 -15.60
N SER A 218 32.52 4.95 -14.35
CA SER A 218 33.52 5.88 -13.73
C SER A 218 34.10 7.06 -14.54
N VAL A 219 33.63 7.29 -15.77
CA VAL A 219 34.28 8.11 -16.80
C VAL A 219 33.32 9.18 -17.34
N MET A 220 32.01 9.00 -17.15
CA MET A 220 31.00 9.94 -17.64
C MET A 220 30.40 10.76 -16.49
N SER A 221 30.30 12.08 -16.70
CA SER A 221 29.67 13.00 -15.74
C SER A 221 28.19 12.63 -15.52
N THR A 222 27.86 12.18 -14.31
CA THR A 222 26.49 11.87 -13.87
C THR A 222 25.53 13.06 -14.01
N ARG A 223 26.06 14.28 -14.08
CA ARG A 223 25.29 15.50 -14.28
C ARG A 223 24.59 15.58 -15.64
N LYS A 224 25.07 14.85 -16.66
CA LYS A 224 24.41 14.84 -17.97
C LYS A 224 23.25 13.85 -18.06
N ILE A 225 23.27 12.77 -17.27
CA ILE A 225 22.28 11.67 -17.41
C ILE A 225 21.00 11.92 -16.58
N TYR A 226 21.09 12.61 -15.44
CA TYR A 226 19.95 12.73 -14.52
C TYR A 226 18.68 13.39 -15.11
N PRO A 227 18.75 14.42 -16.01
CA PRO A 227 17.53 14.99 -16.58
C PRO A 227 16.78 13.97 -17.45
N TYR A 228 17.51 13.12 -18.18
CA TYR A 228 16.93 12.04 -18.97
C TYR A 228 16.29 10.98 -18.09
N LEU A 229 16.90 10.64 -16.94
CA LEU A 229 16.31 9.70 -15.98
C LEU A 229 15.01 10.24 -15.37
N ILE A 230 14.89 11.55 -15.15
CA ILE A 230 13.66 12.16 -14.65
C ILE A 230 12.53 12.03 -15.67
N VAL A 231 12.80 12.36 -16.93
CA VAL A 231 11.82 12.21 -18.01
C VAL A 231 11.45 10.73 -18.17
N PHE A 232 12.44 9.84 -18.19
CA PHE A 232 12.21 8.40 -18.28
C PHE A 232 11.34 7.87 -17.13
N GLY A 233 11.65 8.23 -15.88
CA GLY A 233 10.95 7.78 -14.69
C GLY A 233 9.45 8.12 -14.64
N TRP A 234 9.03 9.23 -15.28
CA TRP A 234 7.63 9.65 -15.32
C TRP A 234 6.92 9.33 -16.64
N VAL A 235 7.63 9.45 -17.77
CA VAL A 235 7.00 9.30 -19.10
C VAL A 235 6.94 7.86 -19.56
N PHE A 236 8.00 7.06 -19.37
CA PHE A 236 7.98 5.64 -19.76
C PHE A 236 6.81 4.83 -19.16
N PRO A 237 6.50 4.91 -17.85
CA PRO A 237 5.44 4.11 -17.24
C PRO A 237 4.02 4.46 -17.70
N ILE A 238 3.77 5.64 -18.29
CA ILE A 238 2.43 6.03 -18.74
C ILE A 238 2.00 5.31 -20.03
N ILE A 239 2.97 4.87 -20.83
CA ILE A 239 2.73 4.29 -22.14
C ILE A 239 1.93 2.99 -22.01
N ILE A 240 2.26 2.16 -21.02
CA ILE A 240 1.64 0.84 -20.83
C ILE A 240 0.17 0.96 -20.41
N PRO A 241 -0.23 1.75 -19.39
CA PRO A 241 -1.64 1.98 -19.08
C PRO A 241 -2.44 2.57 -20.24
N ILE A 242 -1.87 3.51 -21.01
CA ILE A 242 -2.54 4.11 -22.19
C ILE A 242 -2.84 3.05 -23.25
N ILE A 243 -1.87 2.20 -23.60
CA ILE A 243 -2.08 1.12 -24.55
C ILE A 243 -3.11 0.12 -24.01
N THR A 244 -2.97 -0.24 -22.73
CA THR A 244 -3.84 -1.24 -22.09
C THR A 244 -5.30 -0.78 -22.08
N ILE A 245 -5.59 0.44 -21.64
CA ILE A 245 -6.97 0.96 -21.58
C ILE A 245 -7.57 1.14 -22.99
N SER A 246 -6.75 1.52 -23.99
CA SER A 246 -7.20 1.69 -25.38
C SER A 246 -7.67 0.37 -26.00
N ILE A 247 -7.04 -0.75 -25.64
CA ILE A 247 -7.39 -2.08 -26.15
C ILE A 247 -8.50 -2.73 -25.31
N THR A 248 -8.48 -2.53 -23.99
CA THR A 248 -9.29 -3.31 -23.04
C THR A 248 -10.43 -2.51 -22.39
N HIS A 249 -10.83 -1.38 -22.98
CA HIS A 249 -11.81 -0.44 -22.42
C HIS A 249 -13.09 -1.10 -21.82
N SER A 250 -13.61 -2.14 -22.47
CA SER A 250 -14.84 -2.83 -22.02
C SER A 250 -14.65 -3.72 -20.79
N TYR A 251 -13.43 -4.19 -20.50
CA TYR A 251 -13.14 -5.13 -19.41
C TYR A 251 -11.89 -4.75 -18.58
N TYR A 252 -11.43 -3.50 -18.67
CA TYR A 252 -10.26 -2.99 -17.96
C TYR A 252 -10.40 -3.10 -16.43
N VAL A 253 -11.61 -2.82 -15.93
CA VAL A 253 -12.03 -3.00 -14.53
C VAL A 253 -13.17 -4.01 -14.45
N ASN A 254 -13.30 -4.69 -13.30
CA ASN A 254 -14.42 -5.56 -13.01
C ASN A 254 -15.37 -4.87 -12.00
N GLU A 255 -16.64 -4.70 -12.38
CA GLU A 255 -17.64 -3.95 -11.61
C GLU A 255 -18.09 -4.65 -10.32
N SER A 256 -17.90 -5.98 -10.23
CA SER A 256 -18.25 -6.78 -9.05
C SER A 256 -17.12 -6.82 -8.00
N LYS A 257 -16.00 -6.11 -8.22
CA LYS A 257 -14.81 -6.08 -7.35
C LYS A 257 -14.36 -4.63 -7.08
N HIS A 258 -13.34 -4.47 -6.23
CA HIS A 258 -12.66 -3.19 -5.97
C HIS A 258 -12.11 -2.55 -7.26
N CYS A 259 -11.94 -1.23 -7.27
CA CYS A 259 -11.48 -0.46 -8.45
C CYS A 259 -10.00 -0.71 -8.80
N PHE A 260 -9.76 -1.87 -9.42
CA PHE A 260 -8.45 -2.33 -9.86
C PHE A 260 -8.54 -3.09 -11.20
N LEU A 261 -7.37 -3.39 -11.79
CA LEU A 261 -7.24 -4.14 -13.03
C LEU A 261 -7.96 -5.48 -12.96
N ASN A 262 -8.73 -5.80 -14.00
CA ASN A 262 -9.44 -7.06 -14.09
C ASN A 262 -8.48 -8.25 -14.25
N ASN A 263 -8.68 -9.32 -13.47
CA ASN A 263 -7.88 -10.54 -13.53
C ASN A 263 -8.36 -11.51 -14.62
N ASP A 264 -9.68 -11.60 -14.83
CA ASP A 264 -10.30 -12.67 -15.61
C ASP A 264 -10.00 -12.55 -17.12
N GLY A 265 -9.68 -11.33 -17.59
CA GLY A 265 -9.27 -11.04 -18.96
C GLY A 265 -7.76 -10.91 -19.17
N GLY A 266 -6.93 -11.28 -18.18
CA GLY A 266 -5.47 -11.19 -18.25
C GLY A 266 -4.90 -9.77 -18.25
N VAL A 267 -5.73 -8.74 -18.06
CA VAL A 267 -5.32 -7.31 -18.08
C VAL A 267 -4.27 -7.03 -17.00
N ILE A 268 -4.35 -7.72 -15.86
CA ILE A 268 -3.37 -7.61 -14.76
C ILE A 268 -1.92 -7.91 -15.20
N TRP A 269 -1.70 -8.71 -16.25
CA TRP A 269 -0.35 -8.99 -16.77
C TRP A 269 0.31 -7.77 -17.40
N ALA A 270 -0.46 -6.79 -17.86
CA ALA A 270 0.09 -5.50 -18.32
C ALA A 270 0.80 -4.74 -17.19
N LEU A 271 0.42 -4.98 -15.93
CA LEU A 271 1.11 -4.47 -14.74
C LEU A 271 2.24 -5.41 -14.31
N ILE A 272 1.95 -6.72 -14.18
CA ILE A 272 2.88 -7.68 -13.56
C ILE A 272 4.11 -7.95 -14.43
N ALA A 273 3.95 -8.15 -15.75
CA ALA A 273 5.08 -8.55 -16.60
C ALA A 273 6.19 -7.47 -16.68
N PRO A 274 5.89 -6.17 -16.89
CA PRO A 274 6.91 -5.13 -16.84
C PRO A 274 7.62 -5.04 -15.49
N ILE A 275 6.88 -5.21 -14.38
CA ILE A 275 7.44 -5.23 -13.02
C ILE A 275 8.46 -6.35 -12.88
N LEU A 276 8.12 -7.57 -13.31
CA LEU A 276 9.05 -8.71 -13.25
C LEU A 276 10.33 -8.47 -14.06
N ILE A 277 10.20 -7.90 -15.26
CA ILE A 277 11.36 -7.56 -16.10
C ILE A 277 12.25 -6.54 -15.38
N ILE A 278 11.67 -5.48 -14.81
CA ILE A 278 12.41 -4.46 -14.05
C ILE A 278 13.11 -5.07 -12.83
N LEU A 279 12.44 -5.96 -12.11
CA LEU A 279 13.01 -6.65 -10.95
C LEU A 279 14.21 -7.52 -11.32
N ILE A 280 14.13 -8.24 -12.44
CA ILE A 280 15.25 -9.04 -12.96
C ILE A 280 16.43 -8.13 -13.32
N ILE A 281 16.18 -7.03 -14.03
CA ILE A 281 17.24 -6.07 -14.41
C ILE A 281 17.90 -5.48 -13.15
N ASN A 282 17.12 -5.06 -12.16
CA ASN A 282 17.64 -4.52 -10.90
C ASN A 282 18.42 -5.57 -10.09
N ALA A 283 18.01 -6.84 -10.13
CA ALA A 283 18.76 -7.93 -9.50
C ALA A 283 20.13 -8.13 -10.17
N VAL A 284 20.18 -8.11 -11.51
CA VAL A 284 21.45 -8.14 -12.27
C VAL A 284 22.32 -6.94 -11.90
N PHE A 285 21.72 -5.75 -11.77
CA PHE A 285 22.45 -4.57 -11.35
C PHE A 285 23.04 -4.70 -9.95
N LEU A 286 22.26 -5.22 -9.01
CA LEU A 286 22.73 -5.48 -7.65
C LEU A 286 23.92 -6.45 -7.64
N VAL A 287 23.85 -7.56 -8.39
CA VAL A 287 24.92 -8.56 -8.47
C VAL A 287 26.20 -7.96 -9.01
N ILE A 288 26.15 -7.25 -10.14
CA ILE A 288 27.33 -6.60 -10.73
C ILE A 288 27.94 -5.58 -9.76
N ALA A 289 27.11 -4.79 -9.07
CA ALA A 289 27.59 -3.81 -8.08
C ALA A 289 28.31 -4.51 -6.91
N ILE A 290 27.75 -5.60 -6.38
CA ILE A 290 28.37 -6.40 -5.30
C ILE A 290 29.72 -6.97 -5.76
N VAL A 291 29.77 -7.59 -6.95
CA VAL A 291 31.01 -8.19 -7.50
C VAL A 291 32.09 -7.12 -7.66
N LYS A 292 31.74 -5.96 -8.22
CA LYS A 292 32.69 -4.83 -8.38
C LYS A 292 33.23 -4.35 -7.04
N ILE A 293 32.36 -4.21 -6.03
CA ILE A 293 32.76 -3.79 -4.67
C ILE A 293 33.74 -4.79 -4.04
N ILE A 294 33.45 -6.09 -4.13
CA ILE A 294 34.31 -7.16 -3.62
C ILE A 294 35.69 -7.09 -4.28
N TYR A 295 35.72 -6.92 -5.60
CA TYR A 295 36.98 -6.86 -6.36
C TYR A 295 37.79 -5.58 -6.04
N THR A 296 37.14 -4.43 -5.94
CA THR A 296 37.80 -3.15 -5.63
C THR A 296 38.30 -3.09 -4.17
N LYS A 297 37.59 -3.70 -3.21
CA LYS A 297 38.03 -3.78 -1.81
C LYS A 297 39.33 -4.57 -1.64
N LYS A 298 39.60 -5.52 -2.54
CA LYS A 298 40.88 -6.24 -2.60
C LYS A 298 42.06 -5.35 -3.03
N SER A 299 41.79 -4.16 -3.58
CA SER A 299 42.77 -3.26 -4.19
C SER A 299 42.99 -1.91 -3.49
N SER A 300 42.16 -1.48 -2.51
CA SER A 300 42.17 -0.10 -2.00
C SER A 300 42.50 0.01 -0.50
N GLN A 301 43.53 0.82 -0.17
CA GLN A 301 43.92 1.22 1.20
C GLN A 301 43.19 2.49 1.73
N ASN A 302 42.40 3.19 0.91
CA ASN A 302 41.78 4.46 1.32
C ASN A 302 40.39 4.29 1.96
N ASN A 303 40.26 4.68 3.24
CA ASN A 303 39.05 4.56 4.05
C ASN A 303 37.85 5.37 3.53
N GLU A 304 38.06 6.56 2.93
CA GLU A 304 36.97 7.46 2.51
C GLU A 304 36.13 6.91 1.32
N GLN A 305 36.80 6.27 0.34
CA GLN A 305 36.13 5.61 -0.79
C GLN A 305 35.26 4.43 -0.29
N THR A 306 35.69 3.74 0.78
CA THR A 306 34.96 2.58 1.32
C THR A 306 33.65 2.97 2.01
N ASP A 307 33.55 4.15 2.62
CA ASP A 307 32.33 4.59 3.28
C ASP A 307 31.25 5.04 2.29
N ILE A 308 31.64 5.70 1.20
CA ILE A 308 30.74 6.03 0.08
C ILE A 308 30.22 4.74 -0.58
N MET A 309 31.06 3.71 -0.71
CA MET A 309 30.67 2.41 -1.23
C MET A 309 29.69 1.68 -0.30
N LYS A 310 29.86 1.75 1.02
CA LYS A 310 28.95 1.13 2.01
C LYS A 310 27.54 1.72 1.98
N ASP A 311 27.40 3.05 1.90
CA ASP A 311 26.08 3.70 1.89
C ASP A 311 25.27 3.36 0.62
N ALA A 312 25.92 3.31 -0.54
CA ALA A 312 25.27 2.88 -1.77
C ALA A 312 24.93 1.38 -1.77
N LEU A 313 25.81 0.54 -1.21
CA LEU A 313 25.57 -0.89 -1.07
C LEU A 313 24.38 -1.20 -0.16
N ILE A 314 24.24 -0.48 0.96
CA ILE A 314 23.10 -0.67 1.86
C ILE A 314 21.79 -0.24 1.19
N THR A 315 21.82 0.83 0.39
CA THR A 315 20.66 1.21 -0.42
C THR A 315 20.29 0.10 -1.40
N ALA A 316 21.27 -0.48 -2.10
CA ALA A 316 21.02 -1.55 -3.06
C ALA A 316 20.56 -2.88 -2.42
N LEU A 317 21.16 -3.26 -1.28
CA LEU A 317 20.83 -4.47 -0.50
C LEU A 317 19.50 -4.38 0.24
N VAL A 318 19.04 -3.17 0.57
CA VAL A 318 17.77 -3.00 1.29
C VAL A 318 16.66 -2.65 0.32
N LEU A 319 16.83 -1.66 -0.55
CA LEU A 319 15.73 -1.15 -1.39
C LEU A 319 15.33 -2.14 -2.50
N THR A 320 16.31 -2.81 -3.12
CA THR A 320 16.04 -3.73 -4.24
C THR A 320 15.26 -4.97 -3.79
N PRO A 321 15.65 -5.67 -2.70
CA PRO A 321 14.88 -6.81 -2.20
C PRO A 321 13.57 -6.39 -1.53
N VAL A 322 13.52 -5.25 -0.83
CA VAL A 322 12.29 -4.75 -0.18
C VAL A 322 11.17 -4.47 -1.20
N LEU A 323 11.52 -4.16 -2.45
CA LEU A 323 10.55 -3.95 -3.53
C LEU A 323 10.34 -5.19 -4.42
N GLY A 324 11.30 -6.11 -4.47
CA GLY A 324 11.18 -7.34 -5.28
C GLY A 324 10.57 -8.53 -4.55
N ILE A 325 10.95 -8.76 -3.29
CA ILE A 325 10.52 -9.91 -2.49
C ILE A 325 8.99 -9.93 -2.28
N PRO A 326 8.31 -8.81 -1.94
CA PRO A 326 6.86 -8.86 -1.77
C PRO A 326 6.17 -9.32 -3.05
N TRP A 327 6.58 -8.81 -4.21
CA TRP A 327 5.95 -9.13 -5.48
C TRP A 327 6.16 -10.58 -5.93
N LEU A 328 7.24 -11.23 -5.48
CA LEU A 328 7.40 -12.68 -5.60
C LEU A 328 6.33 -13.44 -4.80
N PHE A 329 6.05 -13.01 -3.56
CA PHE A 329 4.97 -13.59 -2.74
C PHE A 329 3.58 -13.37 -3.35
N LEU A 330 3.35 -12.23 -4.01
CA LEU A 330 2.11 -11.98 -4.75
C LEU A 330 1.94 -12.99 -5.89
N LEU A 331 2.99 -13.23 -6.67
CA LEU A 331 2.97 -14.20 -7.77
C LEU A 331 2.76 -15.64 -7.27
N LEU A 332 3.39 -16.01 -6.16
CA LEU A 332 3.16 -17.30 -5.50
C LEU A 332 1.73 -17.42 -4.98
N ASN A 333 1.16 -16.35 -4.43
CA ASN A 333 -0.22 -16.34 -3.95
C ASN A 333 -1.23 -16.53 -5.09
N VAL A 334 -0.96 -16.02 -6.31
CA VAL A 334 -1.82 -16.28 -7.48
C VAL A 334 -1.91 -17.78 -7.80
N SER A 335 -0.83 -18.53 -7.57
CA SER A 335 -0.78 -19.98 -7.85
C SER A 335 -1.34 -20.83 -6.70
N ILE A 336 -0.93 -20.52 -5.46
CA ILE A 336 -1.16 -21.41 -4.30
C ILE A 336 -2.35 -20.96 -3.43
N GLN A 337 -2.78 -19.69 -3.55
CA GLN A 337 -3.91 -19.10 -2.81
C GLN A 337 -3.86 -19.27 -1.28
N HIS A 338 -2.65 -19.25 -0.69
CA HIS A 338 -2.47 -19.37 0.76
C HIS A 338 -2.55 -18.02 1.47
N ILE A 339 -3.39 -17.95 2.51
CA ILE A 339 -3.59 -16.74 3.32
C ILE A 339 -2.29 -16.21 3.97
N ALA A 340 -1.38 -17.09 4.39
CA ALA A 340 -0.10 -16.70 4.97
C ALA A 340 0.78 -15.90 3.98
N LEU A 341 0.72 -16.21 2.68
CA LEU A 341 1.45 -15.48 1.65
C LEU A 341 0.89 -14.07 1.48
N GLN A 342 -0.42 -13.89 1.67
CA GLN A 342 -1.09 -12.58 1.64
C GLN A 342 -0.65 -11.71 2.82
N TYR A 343 -0.62 -12.27 4.03
CA TYR A 343 -0.10 -11.57 5.22
C TYR A 343 1.35 -11.11 5.03
N ILE A 344 2.21 -11.98 4.51
CA ILE A 344 3.63 -11.62 4.24
C ILE A 344 3.70 -10.51 3.19
N PHE A 345 2.95 -10.62 2.09
CA PHE A 345 2.90 -9.61 1.05
C PHE A 345 2.48 -8.24 1.59
N ILE A 346 1.38 -8.20 2.35
CA ILE A 346 0.83 -6.98 2.95
C ILE A 346 1.81 -6.39 3.95
N PHE A 347 2.38 -7.21 4.83
CA PHE A 347 3.33 -6.76 5.83
C PHE A 347 4.56 -6.11 5.20
N LEU A 348 5.17 -6.79 4.22
CA LEU A 348 6.37 -6.28 3.58
C LEU A 348 6.08 -5.01 2.75
N ASN A 349 4.96 -4.95 2.02
CA ASN A 349 4.58 -3.74 1.27
C ASN A 349 4.19 -2.57 2.19
N GLY A 350 3.45 -2.87 3.25
CA GLY A 350 2.97 -1.89 4.22
C GLY A 350 4.08 -1.22 5.02
N LEU A 351 5.30 -1.80 5.06
CA LEU A 351 6.45 -1.20 5.73
C LEU A 351 7.40 -0.45 4.80
N ILE A 352 7.18 -0.45 3.48
CA ILE A 352 8.14 0.12 2.52
C ILE A 352 8.45 1.59 2.80
N GLY A 353 7.43 2.43 3.06
CA GLY A 353 7.63 3.85 3.33
C GLY A 353 8.40 4.12 4.62
N LEU A 354 8.18 3.31 5.65
CA LEU A 354 8.93 3.38 6.91
C LEU A 354 10.40 2.98 6.69
N VAL A 355 10.65 1.89 5.98
CA VAL A 355 12.01 1.45 5.64
C VAL A 355 12.74 2.53 4.82
N PHE A 356 12.05 3.17 3.87
CA PHE A 356 12.62 4.26 3.08
C PHE A 356 13.03 5.45 3.97
N LEU A 357 12.17 5.90 4.88
CA LEU A 357 12.49 6.97 5.83
C LEU A 357 13.73 6.63 6.68
N LEU A 358 13.74 5.44 7.29
CA LEU A 358 14.81 5.03 8.21
C LEU A 358 16.17 4.82 7.50
N VAL A 359 16.15 4.16 6.35
CA VAL A 359 17.38 3.69 5.69
C VAL A 359 17.94 4.70 4.70
N ILE A 360 17.09 5.48 4.02
CA ILE A 360 17.53 6.44 3.00
C ILE A 360 17.55 7.86 3.57
N VAL A 361 16.45 8.31 4.15
CA VAL A 361 16.27 9.72 4.50
C VAL A 361 17.05 10.09 5.75
N LEU A 362 16.84 9.39 6.86
CA LEU A 362 17.50 9.71 8.14
C LEU A 362 19.00 9.43 8.12
N ARG A 363 19.45 8.54 7.23
CA ARG A 363 20.88 8.28 7.04
C ARG A 363 21.57 9.30 6.15
N ASN A 364 20.83 10.09 5.37
CA ASN A 364 21.39 11.12 4.51
C ASN A 364 22.18 12.16 5.30
N LYS A 365 23.41 12.48 4.85
CA LYS A 365 24.31 13.39 5.57
C LYS A 365 23.73 14.81 5.70
N GLU A 366 23.06 15.30 4.66
CA GLU A 366 22.46 16.64 4.66
C GLU A 366 21.29 16.73 5.66
N VAL A 367 20.38 15.74 5.62
CA VAL A 367 19.24 15.65 6.55
C VAL A 367 19.73 15.52 8.00
N ARG A 368 20.71 14.64 8.24
CA ARG A 368 21.31 14.46 9.58
C ARG A 368 21.98 15.73 10.09
N GLY A 369 22.65 16.48 9.21
CA GLY A 369 23.27 17.75 9.56
C GLY A 369 22.26 18.75 10.13
N ILE A 370 21.06 18.79 9.56
CA ILE A 370 19.98 19.69 10.01
C ILE A 370 19.36 19.21 11.31
N LEU A 371 19.07 17.90 11.43
CA LEU A 371 18.51 17.34 12.67
C LEU A 371 19.46 17.56 13.87
N LYS A 372 20.78 17.51 13.64
CA LYS A 372 21.76 17.84 14.67
C LYS A 372 21.75 19.32 15.04
N ARG A 373 21.71 20.22 14.05
CA ARG A 373 21.63 21.68 14.28
C ARG A 373 20.33 22.10 15.00
N GLY A 374 19.20 21.47 14.68
CA GLY A 374 17.92 21.69 15.36
C GLY A 374 17.99 21.33 16.84
N LYS A 375 18.59 20.18 17.18
CA LYS A 375 18.83 19.77 18.59
C LYS A 375 19.76 20.71 19.34
N THR A 376 20.75 21.29 18.67
CA THR A 376 21.66 22.27 19.30
C THR A 376 20.99 23.65 19.46
N SER A 377 20.08 24.02 18.55
CA SER A 377 19.32 25.28 18.63
C SER A 377 18.31 25.31 19.79
N GLU A 378 17.70 24.18 20.16
CA GLU A 378 16.88 24.07 21.38
C GLU A 378 17.70 24.20 22.69
N GLY A 379 19.04 24.11 22.61
CA GLY A 379 19.96 24.38 23.71
C GLY A 379 20.54 25.80 23.76
N ILE A 380 20.21 26.67 22.79
CA ILE A 380 20.76 28.04 22.68
C ILE A 380 19.77 29.11 23.20
N THR A 381 18.63 28.72 23.75
CA THR A 381 17.68 29.65 24.39
C THR A 381 18.11 30.12 25.80
N THR A 382 19.23 29.62 26.34
CA THR A 382 19.77 30.03 27.66
C THR A 382 21.02 30.92 27.60
N LEU A 383 21.55 31.26 26.41
CA LEU A 383 22.74 32.12 26.27
C LEU A 383 22.49 33.46 25.58
N ARG A 384 21.23 33.85 25.36
CA ARG A 384 20.87 35.16 24.75
C ARG A 384 20.58 36.27 25.78
N ASN A 385 21.03 36.13 27.02
CA ASN A 385 21.00 37.20 28.04
C ASN A 385 22.41 37.63 28.46
N ARG A 386 23.26 37.94 27.47
CA ARG A 386 24.38 38.87 27.68
C ARG A 386 24.37 39.87 26.54
N ASP A 387 23.88 41.06 26.88
CA ASP A 387 23.86 42.24 26.02
C ASP A 387 25.27 42.59 25.50
N PRO A 388 25.39 43.15 24.29
CA PRO A 388 26.60 43.77 23.81
C PRO A 388 26.59 45.25 24.17
N MET A 389 27.59 45.73 24.90
CA MET A 389 27.90 47.15 24.89
C MET A 389 29.38 47.46 25.13
N VAL A 390 29.83 48.42 24.33
CA VAL A 390 31.02 49.28 24.44
C VAL A 390 32.24 48.90 23.58
N SER A 391 32.53 49.90 22.74
CA SER A 391 33.64 50.17 21.83
C SER A 391 35.01 50.18 22.48
N GLU A 392 36.05 49.83 21.71
CA GLU A 392 37.23 50.69 21.57
C GLU A 392 38.07 50.31 20.34
N THR A 393 38.78 51.32 19.86
CA THR A 393 39.45 51.53 18.57
C THR A 393 40.90 51.01 18.52
N GLU A 394 41.49 51.07 17.31
CA GLU A 394 42.93 50.93 16.97
C GLU A 394 43.46 49.47 16.98
N ASP A 395 44.31 48.98 16.06
CA ASP A 395 45.33 49.66 15.27
C ASP A 395 45.76 48.80 14.04
N TYR A 396 46.37 49.47 13.08
CA TYR A 396 46.89 48.98 11.78
C TYR A 396 48.05 47.98 11.94
N LYS A 397 48.10 46.91 11.11
CA LYS A 397 49.38 46.34 10.61
C LYS A 397 49.21 45.45 9.37
N VAL A 398 49.69 45.99 8.26
CA VAL A 398 49.98 45.34 6.97
C VAL A 398 51.31 44.59 7.10
N TYR A 399 51.38 43.33 6.66
CA TYR A 399 52.65 42.71 6.27
C TYR A 399 52.48 41.77 5.07
N HIS A 400 53.38 41.98 4.11
CA HIS A 400 53.50 41.38 2.78
C HIS A 400 53.90 39.89 2.78
N THR A 401 53.43 39.20 1.75
CA THR A 401 53.94 37.94 1.19
C THR A 401 55.19 38.18 0.33
N PRO A 402 56.22 37.30 0.34
CA PRO A 402 57.23 37.24 -0.72
C PRO A 402 56.92 36.12 -1.73
N GLU A 403 56.97 36.49 -3.01
CA GLU A 403 56.80 35.63 -4.18
C GLU A 403 58.18 35.09 -4.63
N SER A 404 58.21 33.83 -5.05
CA SER A 404 59.41 33.07 -5.38
C SER A 404 59.77 33.11 -6.88
N SER A 405 61.01 33.54 -7.15
CA SER A 405 61.99 33.02 -8.11
C SER A 405 61.54 32.53 -9.50
N VAL A 406 62.04 33.20 -10.54
CA VAL A 406 62.33 32.61 -11.87
C VAL A 406 63.78 32.94 -12.23
N GLU A 407 64.65 31.93 -12.18
CA GLU A 407 66.00 31.93 -12.77
C GLU A 407 65.94 31.41 -14.20
N ALA A 408 66.59 32.13 -15.13
CA ALA A 408 66.86 31.70 -16.49
C ALA A 408 68.34 31.25 -16.59
N LEU A 409 68.57 30.09 -17.21
CA LEU A 409 69.88 29.62 -17.63
C LEU A 409 69.87 29.40 -19.15
N THR A 410 70.81 30.11 -19.78
CA THR A 410 71.52 29.86 -21.06
C THR A 410 70.74 29.67 -22.34
#